data_AF-A0A1G2P8A3-F1
#
_entry.id   AF-A0A1G2P8A3-F1
#
_cell.length_a   1.000
_cell.length_b   1.000
_cell.length_c   1.000
_cell.angle_alpha   90.00
_cell.angle_beta   90.00
_cell.angle_gamma   90.00
#
_symmetry.space_group_name_H-M   'P 1'
#
loop_
_entity.id
_entity.type
_entity.pdbx_description
1 polymer ?
#
loop_
_entity_poly.entity_id
_entity_poly.type
_entity_poly.pdbx_seq_one_letter_code
_entity_poly.pdbx_strand_id
1 'polypeptide(L)'
;MFNIHKKTKCFWLRGERISLFVWPRHGQARGQVMILALFFFMAAGTAIVFGLAPSVMSSYKSAQLFLDSRRSYALAEGLAEDLAYRYRTGLAMDSVESITLSGFTAYATSTIVAQVLEIESAGSANLSQKKVKVSLATGTGASFFYGMQTDKGGITLTNSASVSGNVFSNGPIIGANSSVITGDIVSAGPTGSVDGVHASGSVYSHNISSSVIDGDAHYVNISGSTVSGVSYGGSPDQATSTMPIPDSELENWESEAEAGGVATCSGGRYRPSNGETIGPIKIPCNLEINGVNPLYIAGAVWVVGNIEFSNTTNVRIDSGLSGRSVPMIADNPANRSSSSRVTVANSTSFYGAGANSFVVLISRNNSVSTGGSTKAITVSNSVTGDVLVYAPYGEISISNSVHLKEATGYKISVHNSAQVIYETGIANLLFSAGPGGGYTFNSWKEI
;
A
#
# COMPACT_ATOMS: atom_id res chain seq x y z
N MET A 1 58.66 -2.25 -2.44
CA MET A 1 59.63 -3.26 -1.97
C MET A 1 58.92 -4.59 -1.88
N PHE A 2 59.43 -5.55 -2.65
CA PHE A 2 59.14 -6.97 -2.76
C PHE A 2 57.74 -7.49 -3.14
N ASN A 3 57.79 -8.19 -4.27
CA ASN A 3 56.74 -8.63 -5.17
C ASN A 3 56.58 -10.15 -5.04
N ILE A 4 55.35 -10.63 -5.18
CA ILE A 4 54.97 -12.04 -5.06
C ILE A 4 55.14 -12.71 -6.42
N HIS A 5 55.91 -13.81 -6.48
CA HIS A 5 55.84 -14.75 -7.60
C HIS A 5 55.80 -16.21 -7.14
N LYS A 6 54.74 -16.90 -7.58
CA LYS A 6 54.53 -18.35 -7.50
C LYS A 6 55.65 -19.10 -8.23
N LYS A 7 56.08 -20.24 -7.69
CA LYS A 7 56.58 -21.37 -8.48
C LYS A 7 56.07 -22.70 -7.95
N THR A 8 55.39 -23.42 -8.84
CA THR A 8 55.05 -24.85 -8.82
C THR A 8 56.33 -25.68 -8.76
N LYS A 9 56.32 -26.80 -8.02
CA LYS A 9 57.33 -27.87 -8.14
C LYS A 9 56.64 -29.18 -8.48
N CYS A 10 56.94 -29.67 -9.69
CA CYS A 10 56.72 -31.05 -10.12
C CYS A 10 57.57 -32.00 -9.27
N PHE A 11 56.99 -33.15 -8.93
CA PHE A 11 57.65 -34.26 -8.24
C PHE A 11 58.06 -35.31 -9.28
N TRP A 12 59.36 -35.61 -9.36
CA TRP A 12 59.92 -36.71 -10.16
C TRP A 12 60.43 -37.78 -9.20
N LEU A 13 60.01 -39.03 -9.42
CA LEU A 13 60.47 -40.22 -8.72
C LEU A 13 61.88 -40.60 -9.17
N ARG A 14 62.78 -40.87 -8.22
CA ARG A 14 64.07 -41.53 -8.45
C ARG A 14 64.21 -42.66 -7.44
N GLY A 15 64.25 -43.90 -7.92
CA GLY A 15 64.33 -45.10 -7.09
C GLY A 15 65.72 -45.35 -6.54
N GLU A 16 65.78 -45.80 -5.29
CA GLU A 16 66.94 -46.48 -4.70
C GLU A 16 66.51 -47.76 -3.98
N ARG A 17 67.48 -48.68 -3.89
CA ARG A 17 67.34 -50.15 -3.82
C ARG A 17 66.74 -50.69 -2.52
N ILE A 18 65.94 -51.75 -2.66
CA ILE A 18 65.41 -52.61 -1.59
C ILE A 18 66.53 -53.55 -1.10
N SER A 19 66.85 -53.50 0.20
CA SER A 19 67.70 -54.51 0.85
C SER A 19 66.85 -55.73 1.23
N LEU A 20 67.24 -56.91 0.72
CA LEU A 20 66.62 -58.19 1.06
C LEU A 20 66.97 -58.58 2.50
N PHE A 21 65.96 -58.58 3.36
CA PHE A 21 66.05 -59.07 4.74
C PHE A 21 65.90 -60.60 4.75
N VAL A 22 67.00 -61.32 4.96
CA VAL A 22 67.00 -62.80 5.06
C VAL A 22 66.68 -63.20 6.51
N TRP A 23 65.56 -63.90 6.71
CA TRP A 23 65.18 -64.50 8.00
C TRP A 23 65.85 -65.87 8.21
N PRO A 24 66.47 -66.16 9.37
CA PRO A 24 66.93 -67.51 9.69
C PRO A 24 65.74 -68.40 10.09
N ARG A 25 65.73 -69.65 9.61
CA ARG A 25 64.75 -70.68 9.99
C ARG A 25 65.25 -71.44 11.23
N HIS A 26 64.43 -71.50 12.29
CA HIS A 26 64.44 -72.58 13.26
C HIS A 26 63.05 -72.83 13.88
N GLY A 27 62.69 -74.13 13.95
CA GLY A 27 61.93 -74.77 15.04
C GLY A 27 60.50 -74.29 15.37
N GLN A 28 59.50 -74.96 14.78
CA GLN A 28 58.16 -75.21 15.36
C GLN A 28 57.50 -74.05 16.16
N ALA A 29 57.35 -72.88 15.54
CA ALA A 29 56.49 -71.78 16.03
C ALA A 29 55.19 -71.66 15.20
N ARG A 30 54.73 -72.74 14.55
CA ARG A 30 53.57 -72.67 13.62
C ARG A 30 52.28 -72.19 14.32
N GLY A 31 52.09 -72.50 15.60
CA GLY A 31 50.99 -71.94 16.40
C GLY A 31 51.20 -70.47 16.81
N GLN A 32 52.44 -70.09 17.15
CA GLN A 32 52.77 -68.73 17.59
C GLN A 32 52.66 -67.70 16.45
N VAL A 33 53.02 -68.07 15.22
CA VAL A 33 52.88 -67.17 14.04
C VAL A 33 51.41 -66.90 13.73
N MET A 34 50.54 -67.91 13.84
CA MET A 34 49.09 -67.73 13.65
C MET A 34 48.47 -66.86 14.75
N ILE A 35 48.90 -67.03 16.00
CA ILE A 35 48.45 -66.21 17.13
C ILE A 35 48.95 -64.77 17.01
N LEU A 36 50.20 -64.55 16.58
CA LEU A 36 50.76 -63.22 16.37
C LEU A 36 50.08 -62.50 15.19
N ALA A 37 49.81 -63.20 14.10
CA ALA A 37 49.02 -62.67 12.99
C ALA A 37 47.61 -62.30 13.44
N LEU A 38 46.95 -63.13 14.26
CA LEU A 38 45.65 -62.85 14.84
C LEU A 38 45.68 -61.59 15.72
N PHE A 39 46.65 -61.46 16.62
CA PHE A 39 46.82 -60.27 17.45
C PHE A 39 47.12 -59.03 16.61
N PHE A 40 47.92 -59.15 15.55
CA PHE A 40 48.21 -58.04 14.64
C PHE A 40 46.96 -57.59 13.88
N PHE A 41 46.18 -58.51 13.32
CA PHE A 41 44.93 -58.16 12.63
C PHE A 41 43.87 -57.64 13.59
N MET A 42 43.81 -58.15 14.83
CA MET A 42 42.92 -57.62 15.86
C MET A 42 43.35 -56.21 16.29
N ALA A 43 44.64 -55.98 16.51
CA ALA A 43 45.18 -54.66 16.84
C ALA A 43 44.96 -53.67 15.69
N ALA A 44 45.25 -54.06 14.45
CA ALA A 44 44.98 -53.25 13.26
C ALA A 44 43.47 -52.96 13.10
N GLY A 45 42.61 -53.96 13.32
CA GLY A 45 41.15 -53.80 13.30
C GLY A 45 40.66 -52.81 14.35
N THR A 46 41.13 -52.92 15.59
CA THR A 46 40.78 -51.96 16.66
C THR A 46 41.30 -50.56 16.36
N ALA A 47 42.52 -50.42 15.84
CA ALA A 47 43.10 -49.13 15.46
C ALA A 47 42.28 -48.41 14.38
N ILE A 48 41.73 -49.15 13.41
CA ILE A 48 40.83 -48.60 12.38
C ILE A 48 39.50 -48.14 13.00
N VAL A 49 38.90 -48.95 13.87
CA VAL A 49 37.64 -48.59 14.55
C VAL A 49 37.82 -47.35 15.43
N PHE A 50 38.88 -47.29 16.24
CA PHE A 50 39.20 -46.12 17.06
C PHE A 50 39.58 -44.90 16.22
N GLY A 51 40.17 -45.09 15.03
CA GLY A 51 40.47 -44.01 14.10
C GLY A 51 39.23 -43.37 13.47
N LEU A 52 38.19 -44.16 13.19
CA LEU A 52 36.96 -43.69 12.53
C LEU A 52 35.86 -43.23 13.49
N ALA A 53 35.84 -43.75 14.72
CA ALA A 53 34.81 -43.42 15.72
C ALA A 53 34.69 -41.90 16.00
N PRO A 54 35.77 -41.11 16.12
CA PRO A 54 35.69 -39.67 16.33
C PRO A 54 35.02 -38.94 15.14
N SER A 55 35.33 -39.35 13.91
CA SER A 55 34.76 -38.75 12.69
C SER A 55 33.26 -38.99 12.61
N VAL A 56 32.80 -40.22 12.85
CA VAL A 56 31.36 -40.55 12.86
C VAL A 56 30.62 -39.79 13.96
N MET A 57 31.21 -39.72 15.16
CA MET A 57 30.62 -38.98 16.27
C MET A 57 30.54 -37.47 15.96
N SER A 58 31.56 -36.92 15.29
CA SER A 58 31.54 -35.53 14.87
C SER A 58 30.46 -35.26 13.82
N SER A 59 30.29 -36.14 12.83
CA SER A 59 29.25 -36.03 11.82
C SER A 59 27.84 -36.14 12.43
N TYR A 60 27.65 -37.05 13.39
CA TYR A 60 26.39 -37.18 14.12
C TYR A 60 26.06 -35.91 14.92
N LYS A 61 27.04 -35.37 15.67
CA LYS A 61 26.85 -34.11 16.41
C LYS A 61 26.53 -32.95 15.48
N SER A 62 27.21 -32.82 14.34
CA SER A 62 26.93 -31.79 13.35
C SER A 62 25.54 -31.91 12.74
N ALA A 63 25.08 -33.14 12.46
CA ALA A 63 23.73 -33.38 11.96
C ALA A 63 22.65 -33.03 13.00
N GLN A 64 22.87 -33.38 14.27
CA GLN A 64 21.96 -33.00 15.37
C GLN A 64 21.91 -31.48 15.56
N LEU A 65 23.06 -30.81 15.57
CA LEU A 65 23.11 -29.34 15.66
C LEU A 65 22.40 -28.66 14.49
N PHE A 66 22.52 -29.21 13.28
CA PHE A 66 21.79 -28.70 12.12
C PHE A 66 20.27 -28.87 12.26
N LEU A 67 19.81 -30.03 12.74
CA LEU A 67 18.38 -30.28 12.99
C LEU A 67 17.83 -29.36 14.09
N ASP A 68 18.54 -29.22 15.20
CA ASP A 68 18.14 -28.35 16.30
C ASP A 68 18.13 -26.87 15.88
N SER A 69 19.08 -26.46 15.03
CA SER A 69 19.08 -25.14 14.41
C SER A 69 17.87 -24.91 13.51
N ARG A 70 17.45 -25.91 12.73
CA ARG A 70 16.27 -25.81 11.86
C ARG A 70 14.97 -25.73 12.66
N ARG A 71 14.87 -26.52 13.74
CA ARG A 71 13.72 -26.48 14.67
C ARG A 71 13.62 -25.13 15.37
N SER A 72 14.73 -24.63 15.91
CA SER A 72 14.79 -23.32 16.56
C SER A 72 14.37 -22.19 15.63
N TYR A 73 14.83 -22.24 14.37
CA TYR A 73 14.45 -21.27 13.35
C TYR A 73 12.96 -21.34 13.00
N ALA A 74 12.42 -22.53 12.74
CA ALA A 74 11.01 -22.69 12.38
C ALA A 74 10.06 -22.24 13.52
N LEU A 75 10.44 -22.47 14.78
CA LEU A 75 9.70 -21.97 15.94
C LEU A 75 9.73 -20.45 16.03
N ALA A 76 10.89 -19.84 15.79
CA ALA A 76 11.06 -18.39 15.82
C ALA A 76 10.22 -17.72 14.71
N GLU A 77 10.29 -18.24 13.48
CA GLU A 77 9.47 -17.78 12.35
C GLU A 77 7.99 -17.94 12.61
N GLY A 78 7.54 -19.13 13.03
CA GLY A 78 6.12 -19.39 13.24
C GLY A 78 5.47 -18.46 14.26
N LEU A 79 6.18 -18.14 15.36
CA LEU A 79 5.70 -17.16 16.33
C LEU A 79 5.72 -15.74 15.77
N ALA A 80 6.75 -15.36 15.01
CA ALA A 80 6.83 -14.04 14.39
C ALA A 80 5.73 -13.81 13.34
N GLU A 81 5.42 -14.83 12.54
CA GLU A 81 4.34 -14.82 11.54
C GLU A 81 2.94 -14.76 12.19
N ASP A 82 2.71 -15.55 13.25
CA ASP A 82 1.44 -15.49 14.01
C ASP A 82 1.22 -14.09 14.60
N LEU A 83 2.26 -13.52 15.22
CA LEU A 83 2.18 -12.16 15.77
C LEU A 83 2.00 -11.10 14.68
N ALA A 84 2.69 -11.22 13.53
CA ALA A 84 2.47 -10.35 12.38
C ALA A 84 1.03 -10.44 11.85
N TYR A 85 0.47 -11.65 11.80
CA TYR A 85 -0.90 -11.89 11.37
C TYR A 85 -1.94 -11.30 12.33
N ARG A 86 -1.78 -11.53 13.65
CA ARG A 86 -2.65 -10.96 14.69
C ARG A 86 -2.63 -9.44 14.65
N TYR A 87 -1.45 -8.85 14.53
CA TYR A 87 -1.30 -7.41 14.38
C TYR A 87 -2.02 -6.88 13.13
N ARG A 88 -1.87 -7.56 11.98
CA ARG A 88 -2.55 -7.20 10.73
C ARG A 88 -4.08 -7.31 10.82
N THR A 89 -4.60 -8.28 11.58
CA THR A 89 -6.04 -8.58 11.67
C THR A 89 -6.74 -7.92 12.87
N GLY A 90 -6.01 -7.15 13.67
CA GLY A 90 -6.56 -6.45 14.83
C GLY A 90 -6.88 -7.37 16.02
N LEU A 91 -6.23 -8.53 16.10
CA LEU A 91 -6.35 -9.43 17.24
C LEU A 91 -5.46 -8.95 18.39
N ALA A 92 -5.87 -9.21 19.63
CA ALA A 92 -5.11 -8.83 20.82
C ALA A 92 -3.74 -9.55 20.88
N MET A 93 -2.73 -8.84 21.36
CA MET A 93 -1.35 -9.32 21.55
C MET A 93 -0.82 -8.80 22.88
N ASP A 94 -0.18 -9.68 23.66
CA ASP A 94 0.51 -9.29 24.87
C ASP A 94 1.94 -8.78 24.57
N SER A 95 2.56 -8.13 25.55
CA SER A 95 3.94 -7.61 25.42
C SER A 95 5.00 -8.70 25.26
N VAL A 96 4.70 -9.89 25.78
CA VAL A 96 5.51 -11.11 25.64
C VAL A 96 4.56 -12.26 25.30
N GLU A 97 4.83 -12.92 24.18
CA GLU A 97 4.02 -14.04 23.68
C GLU A 97 4.90 -15.28 23.53
N SER A 98 4.29 -16.46 23.61
CA SER A 98 5.03 -17.71 23.48
C SER A 98 4.24 -18.78 22.74
N ILE A 99 4.96 -19.64 22.03
CA ILE A 99 4.41 -20.84 21.41
C ILE A 99 5.29 -22.03 21.78
N THR A 100 4.66 -23.16 22.11
CA THR A 100 5.35 -24.42 22.35
C THR A 100 4.89 -25.45 21.32
N LEU A 101 5.82 -25.93 20.49
CA LEU A 101 5.56 -26.99 19.51
C LEU A 101 6.55 -28.13 19.74
N SER A 102 6.04 -29.37 19.81
CA SER A 102 6.86 -30.58 19.98
C SER A 102 7.83 -30.54 21.17
N GLY A 103 7.44 -29.87 22.27
CA GLY A 103 8.25 -29.77 23.49
C GLY A 103 9.32 -28.67 23.48
N PHE A 104 9.38 -27.86 22.43
CA PHE A 104 10.28 -26.71 22.33
C PHE A 104 9.50 -25.40 22.31
N THR A 105 10.05 -24.36 22.90
CA THR A 105 9.35 -23.08 23.10
C THR A 105 10.06 -21.95 22.37
N ALA A 106 9.26 -21.07 21.77
CA ALA A 106 9.70 -19.75 21.32
C ALA A 106 9.02 -18.66 22.14
N TYR A 107 9.74 -17.55 22.33
CA TYR A 107 9.25 -16.34 22.96
C TYR A 107 9.41 -15.19 21.98
N ALA A 108 8.44 -14.28 21.96
CA ALA A 108 8.52 -13.08 21.15
C ALA A 108 8.10 -11.86 21.94
N THR A 109 8.76 -10.74 21.66
CA THR A 109 8.45 -9.43 22.20
C THR A 109 8.07 -8.51 21.06
N SER A 110 6.91 -7.87 21.18
CA SER A 110 6.44 -6.84 20.26
C SER A 110 6.68 -5.46 20.84
N THR A 111 7.40 -4.60 20.13
CA THR A 111 7.63 -3.21 20.52
C THR A 111 7.22 -2.30 19.38
N ILE A 112 6.46 -1.24 19.69
CA ILE A 112 6.06 -0.24 18.69
C ILE A 112 6.90 1.01 18.91
N VAL A 113 7.69 1.40 17.92
CA VAL A 113 8.50 2.63 17.95
C VAL A 113 8.27 3.39 16.64
N ALA A 114 7.82 4.65 16.74
CA ALA A 114 7.59 5.52 15.58
C ALA A 114 6.73 4.87 14.46
N GLN A 115 5.62 4.21 14.84
CA GLN A 115 4.68 3.53 13.91
C GLN A 115 5.26 2.32 13.16
N VAL A 116 6.40 1.81 13.59
CA VAL A 116 6.95 0.52 13.16
C VAL A 116 6.75 -0.46 14.30
N LEU A 117 6.04 -1.55 14.02
CA LEU A 117 6.02 -2.72 14.88
C LEU A 117 7.30 -3.52 14.64
N GLU A 118 8.08 -3.70 15.71
CA GLU A 118 9.19 -4.63 15.75
C GLU A 118 8.78 -5.88 16.54
N ILE A 119 8.88 -7.04 15.92
CA ILE A 119 8.71 -8.34 16.56
C ILE A 119 10.09 -8.99 16.60
N GLU A 120 10.63 -9.18 17.80
CA GLU A 120 11.81 -10.03 18.02
C GLU A 120 11.33 -11.37 18.57
N SER A 121 11.55 -12.44 17.82
CA SER A 121 11.17 -13.81 18.19
C SER A 121 12.41 -14.68 18.36
N ALA A 122 12.49 -15.43 19.44
CA ALA A 122 13.59 -16.32 19.78
C ALA A 122 13.07 -17.74 20.01
N GLY A 123 13.39 -18.65 19.09
CA GLY A 123 13.11 -20.08 19.22
C GLY A 123 14.30 -20.84 19.79
N SER A 124 14.05 -21.76 20.73
CA SER A 124 15.08 -22.59 21.33
C SER A 124 14.74 -24.08 21.23
N ALA A 125 15.65 -24.85 20.61
CA ALA A 125 15.63 -26.29 20.61
C ALA A 125 16.96 -26.82 21.17
N ASN A 126 16.91 -27.45 22.34
CA ASN A 126 18.08 -27.94 23.08
C ASN A 126 19.14 -26.86 23.30
N LEU A 127 20.32 -27.01 22.67
CA LEU A 127 21.45 -26.08 22.75
C LEU A 127 21.47 -25.06 21.61
N SER A 128 20.53 -25.14 20.67
CA SER A 128 20.41 -24.19 19.57
C SER A 128 19.38 -23.14 19.90
N GLN A 129 19.72 -21.88 19.60
CA GLN A 129 18.80 -20.76 19.67
C GLN A 129 18.91 -19.97 18.37
N LYS A 130 17.75 -19.60 17.81
CA LYS A 130 17.66 -18.76 16.62
C LYS A 130 16.73 -17.61 16.89
N LYS A 131 17.13 -16.43 16.43
CA LYS A 131 16.38 -15.20 16.57
C LYS A 131 16.00 -14.65 15.21
N VAL A 132 14.76 -14.20 15.11
CA VAL A 132 14.19 -13.56 13.93
C VAL A 132 13.70 -12.20 14.37
N LYS A 133 14.02 -11.19 13.57
CA LYS A 133 13.44 -9.86 13.73
C LYS A 133 12.61 -9.53 12.50
N VAL A 134 11.33 -9.24 12.74
CA VAL A 134 10.38 -8.74 11.75
C VAL A 134 10.10 -7.29 12.07
N SER A 135 10.25 -6.42 11.07
CA SER A 135 9.88 -5.02 11.15
C SER A 135 8.74 -4.75 10.18
N LEU A 136 7.56 -4.49 10.74
CA LEU A 136 6.34 -4.14 10.02
C LEU A 136 6.12 -2.64 10.21
N ALA A 137 6.26 -1.85 9.15
CA ALA A 137 5.71 -0.52 9.19
C ALA A 137 4.21 -0.62 8.94
N THR A 138 3.38 0.05 9.75
CA THR A 138 2.02 0.33 9.31
C THR A 138 2.15 1.17 8.07
N GLY A 139 1.60 0.65 6.99
CA GLY A 139 1.05 1.54 6.04
C GLY A 139 -0.47 1.68 6.21
N THR A 140 -0.88 2.91 6.48
CA THR A 140 -2.16 3.62 6.39
C THR A 140 -2.56 4.15 4.99
N GLY A 141 -3.06 3.30 4.11
CA GLY A 141 -3.49 3.70 2.75
C GLY A 141 -4.84 3.13 2.47
N ALA A 142 -5.81 4.02 2.28
CA ALA A 142 -7.01 3.61 1.63
C ALA A 142 -6.69 3.11 0.23
N SER A 143 -7.15 1.90 -0.06
CA SER A 143 -7.12 1.36 -1.40
C SER A 143 -8.34 1.90 -2.14
N PHE A 144 -8.12 2.85 -3.05
CA PHE A 144 -9.15 3.44 -3.89
C PHE A 144 -9.39 2.51 -5.10
N PHE A 145 -10.47 1.73 -5.06
CA PHE A 145 -10.81 0.76 -6.11
C PHE A 145 -11.83 1.28 -7.15
N TYR A 146 -12.13 2.58 -7.12
CA TYR A 146 -13.29 3.15 -7.82
C TYR A 146 -12.91 4.45 -8.54
N GLY A 147 -13.48 4.67 -9.72
CA GLY A 147 -13.42 5.95 -10.43
C GLY A 147 -14.16 7.06 -9.70
N MET A 148 -15.19 6.68 -8.94
CA MET A 148 -15.91 7.57 -8.04
C MET A 148 -16.28 6.85 -6.75
N GLN A 149 -16.02 7.50 -5.62
CA GLN A 149 -16.45 7.03 -4.31
C GLN A 149 -17.26 8.11 -3.59
N THR A 150 -18.41 7.74 -3.03
CA THR A 150 -19.21 8.67 -2.22
C THR A 150 -19.70 8.10 -0.90
N ASP A 151 -20.00 9.00 0.03
CA ASP A 151 -20.70 8.66 1.27
C ASP A 151 -22.23 8.78 1.09
N LYS A 152 -22.98 9.04 2.17
CA LYS A 152 -24.45 9.02 2.19
C LYS A 152 -25.13 9.97 1.20
N GLY A 153 -24.43 11.02 0.74
CA GLY A 153 -24.97 11.98 -0.22
C GLY A 153 -25.12 11.40 -1.63
N GLY A 154 -24.41 10.32 -1.95
CA GLY A 154 -24.57 9.55 -3.17
C GLY A 154 -24.08 10.25 -4.44
N ILE A 155 -24.51 9.72 -5.59
CA ILE A 155 -24.08 10.16 -6.92
C ILE A 155 -25.30 10.55 -7.74
N THR A 156 -25.20 11.66 -8.46
CA THR A 156 -26.22 12.09 -9.42
C THR A 156 -25.58 12.35 -10.78
N LEU A 157 -26.02 11.63 -11.81
CA LEU A 157 -25.55 11.74 -13.19
C LEU A 157 -26.70 12.28 -14.05
N THR A 158 -26.49 13.38 -14.77
CA THR A 158 -27.54 13.96 -15.62
C THR A 158 -26.99 14.44 -16.96
N ASN A 159 -27.86 14.51 -17.96
CA ASN A 159 -27.60 15.14 -19.25
C ASN A 159 -26.35 14.58 -19.94
N SER A 160 -26.41 13.29 -20.30
CA SER A 160 -25.33 12.55 -20.99
C SER A 160 -24.00 12.50 -20.22
N ALA A 161 -24.03 12.64 -18.89
CA ALA A 161 -22.85 12.41 -18.05
C ALA A 161 -22.38 10.96 -18.17
N SER A 162 -21.06 10.76 -18.22
CA SER A 162 -20.48 9.42 -18.28
C SER A 162 -19.35 9.24 -17.27
N VAL A 163 -19.24 8.01 -16.75
CA VAL A 163 -18.15 7.59 -15.86
C VAL A 163 -17.52 6.35 -16.46
N SER A 164 -16.22 6.40 -16.71
CA SER A 164 -15.43 5.24 -17.12
C SER A 164 -14.68 4.70 -15.92
N GLY A 165 -15.14 3.58 -15.35
CA GLY A 165 -14.59 2.99 -14.13
C GLY A 165 -15.68 2.50 -13.17
N ASN A 166 -15.25 1.80 -12.13
CA ASN A 166 -16.14 1.31 -11.08
C ASN A 166 -16.63 2.46 -10.20
N VAL A 167 -17.85 2.34 -9.67
CA VAL A 167 -18.48 3.36 -8.84
C VAL A 167 -18.92 2.75 -7.52
N PHE A 168 -18.55 3.39 -6.41
CA PHE A 168 -18.97 3.01 -5.07
C PHE A 168 -19.68 4.17 -4.36
N SER A 169 -20.78 3.88 -3.68
CA SER A 169 -21.57 4.86 -2.95
C SER A 169 -22.17 4.23 -1.70
N ASN A 170 -22.03 4.89 -0.54
CA ASN A 170 -22.84 4.56 0.64
C ASN A 170 -24.28 5.13 0.53
N GLY A 171 -24.53 5.97 -0.47
CA GLY A 171 -25.82 6.59 -0.75
C GLY A 171 -26.43 6.14 -2.09
N PRO A 172 -27.53 6.78 -2.51
CA PRO A 172 -28.20 6.49 -3.77
C PRO A 172 -27.35 6.91 -4.97
N ILE A 173 -27.46 6.17 -6.07
CA ILE A 173 -26.88 6.50 -7.38
C ILE A 173 -28.03 6.74 -8.34
N ILE A 174 -28.16 7.97 -8.83
CA ILE A 174 -29.30 8.43 -9.62
C ILE A 174 -28.81 8.92 -10.98
N GLY A 175 -29.33 8.33 -12.05
CA GLY A 175 -29.10 8.71 -13.43
C GLY A 175 -30.33 9.35 -14.06
N ALA A 176 -30.12 10.32 -14.96
CA ALA A 176 -31.16 10.92 -15.76
C ALA A 176 -30.64 11.35 -17.13
N ASN A 177 -31.49 11.29 -18.16
CA ASN A 177 -31.20 11.75 -19.52
C ASN A 177 -29.92 11.10 -20.10
N SER A 178 -29.94 9.77 -20.22
CA SER A 178 -28.90 8.97 -20.87
C SER A 178 -27.53 9.00 -20.18
N SER A 179 -27.50 8.80 -18.86
CA SER A 179 -26.25 8.63 -18.10
C SER A 179 -25.68 7.23 -18.22
N VAL A 180 -24.37 7.11 -18.45
CA VAL A 180 -23.68 5.82 -18.65
C VAL A 180 -22.53 5.66 -17.66
N ILE A 181 -22.45 4.51 -17.00
CA ILE A 181 -21.30 4.09 -16.19
C ILE A 181 -20.69 2.86 -16.85
N THR A 182 -19.47 2.98 -17.37
CA THR A 182 -18.73 1.86 -17.95
C THR A 182 -17.86 1.20 -16.89
N GLY A 183 -18.47 0.38 -16.05
CA GLY A 183 -17.86 -0.32 -14.92
C GLY A 183 -18.91 -0.93 -13.99
N ASP A 184 -18.47 -1.54 -12.90
CA ASP A 184 -19.35 -2.07 -11.87
C ASP A 184 -19.88 -0.96 -10.95
N ILE A 185 -21.11 -1.10 -10.49
CA ILE A 185 -21.79 -0.15 -9.59
C ILE A 185 -22.10 -0.81 -8.27
N VAL A 186 -21.70 -0.16 -7.17
CA VAL A 186 -22.07 -0.57 -5.81
C VAL A 186 -22.77 0.60 -5.12
N SER A 187 -24.06 0.41 -4.79
CA SER A 187 -24.78 1.24 -3.81
C SER A 187 -24.95 0.41 -2.53
N ALA A 188 -24.14 0.73 -1.53
CA ALA A 188 -23.96 -0.06 -0.33
C ALA A 188 -25.05 0.20 0.73
N GLY A 189 -25.24 -0.78 1.59
CA GLY A 189 -26.16 -0.74 2.73
C GLY A 189 -27.64 -0.99 2.37
N PRO A 190 -28.50 -1.14 3.39
CA PRO A 190 -29.92 -1.48 3.22
C PRO A 190 -30.77 -0.34 2.63
N THR A 191 -30.20 0.87 2.57
CA THR A 191 -30.82 2.03 1.90
C THR A 191 -30.21 2.27 0.51
N GLY A 192 -29.34 1.37 0.04
CA GLY A 192 -28.73 1.45 -1.28
C GLY A 192 -29.80 1.49 -2.37
N SER A 193 -29.63 2.38 -3.33
CA SER A 193 -30.56 2.54 -4.44
C SER A 193 -29.82 2.95 -5.69
N VAL A 194 -30.13 2.29 -6.80
CA VAL A 194 -29.64 2.64 -8.13
C VAL A 194 -30.87 2.91 -9.01
N ASP A 195 -30.99 4.13 -9.55
CA ASP A 195 -32.13 4.55 -10.37
C ASP A 195 -31.67 5.22 -11.66
N GLY A 196 -32.27 4.87 -12.80
CA GLY A 196 -32.13 5.63 -14.04
C GLY A 196 -30.74 5.59 -14.72
N VAL A 197 -29.89 4.61 -14.41
CA VAL A 197 -28.53 4.49 -14.97
C VAL A 197 -28.42 3.41 -16.04
N HIS A 198 -27.51 3.59 -17.01
CA HIS A 198 -27.02 2.50 -17.85
C HIS A 198 -25.63 2.06 -17.36
N ALA A 199 -25.54 0.84 -16.83
CA ALA A 199 -24.31 0.22 -16.36
C ALA A 199 -23.81 -0.82 -17.38
N SER A 200 -22.57 -0.68 -17.86
CA SER A 200 -21.96 -1.72 -18.70
C SER A 200 -21.44 -2.92 -17.89
N GLY A 201 -21.23 -2.73 -16.59
CA GLY A 201 -20.81 -3.77 -15.65
C GLY A 201 -21.98 -4.32 -14.83
N SER A 202 -21.64 -4.96 -13.71
CA SER A 202 -22.60 -5.51 -12.76
C SER A 202 -23.05 -4.47 -11.74
N VAL A 203 -24.26 -4.62 -11.22
CA VAL A 203 -24.85 -3.71 -10.22
C VAL A 203 -25.14 -4.45 -8.93
N TYR A 204 -24.70 -3.86 -7.82
CA TYR A 204 -24.95 -4.34 -6.46
C TYR A 204 -25.67 -3.24 -5.68
N SER A 205 -26.95 -3.46 -5.34
CA SER A 205 -27.76 -2.46 -4.64
C SER A 205 -28.99 -3.10 -3.99
N HIS A 206 -29.44 -2.60 -2.85
CA HIS A 206 -30.68 -3.07 -2.22
C HIS A 206 -31.89 -2.88 -3.16
N ASN A 207 -32.04 -1.67 -3.70
CA ASN A 207 -33.08 -1.33 -4.68
C ASN A 207 -32.46 -0.96 -6.05
N ILE A 208 -33.04 -1.48 -7.12
CA ILE A 208 -32.70 -1.11 -8.50
C ILE A 208 -33.99 -0.68 -9.23
N SER A 209 -33.98 0.49 -9.85
CA SER A 209 -35.11 0.99 -10.65
C SER A 209 -34.69 1.63 -11.95
N SER A 210 -35.57 1.56 -12.97
CA SER A 210 -35.44 2.29 -14.24
C SER A 210 -34.08 2.20 -14.94
N SER A 211 -33.32 1.12 -14.73
CA SER A 211 -31.91 1.01 -15.12
C SER A 211 -31.68 -0.04 -16.20
N VAL A 212 -30.64 0.16 -17.01
CA VAL A 212 -30.15 -0.80 -18.00
C VAL A 212 -28.83 -1.37 -17.48
N ILE A 213 -28.75 -2.70 -17.32
CA ILE A 213 -27.60 -3.39 -16.74
C ILE A 213 -27.11 -4.42 -17.75
N ASP A 214 -25.91 -4.22 -18.29
CA ASP A 214 -25.33 -5.13 -19.28
C ASP A 214 -24.68 -6.36 -18.61
N GLY A 215 -24.20 -6.21 -17.37
CA GLY A 215 -23.67 -7.30 -16.53
C GLY A 215 -24.73 -7.97 -15.66
N ASP A 216 -24.29 -8.47 -14.49
CA ASP A 216 -25.15 -9.13 -13.51
C ASP A 216 -25.82 -8.11 -12.57
N ALA A 217 -26.97 -8.47 -11.99
CA ALA A 217 -27.69 -7.63 -11.03
C ALA A 217 -27.91 -8.35 -9.70
N HIS A 218 -27.36 -7.82 -8.61
CA HIS A 218 -27.53 -8.29 -7.24
C HIS A 218 -28.42 -7.32 -6.46
N TYR A 219 -29.61 -7.77 -6.06
CA TYR A 219 -30.62 -6.89 -5.46
C TYR A 219 -31.57 -7.57 -4.48
N VAL A 220 -32.28 -6.75 -3.69
CA VAL A 220 -33.46 -7.16 -2.93
C VAL A 220 -34.74 -6.84 -3.71
N ASN A 221 -34.87 -5.60 -4.21
CA ASN A 221 -35.99 -5.18 -5.06
C ASN A 221 -35.50 -4.66 -6.41
N ILE A 222 -36.14 -5.07 -7.51
CA ILE A 222 -35.91 -4.53 -8.84
C ILE A 222 -37.23 -4.14 -9.50
N SER A 223 -37.26 -3.00 -10.19
CA SER A 223 -38.44 -2.55 -10.94
C SER A 223 -38.06 -1.76 -12.18
N GLY A 224 -38.84 -1.88 -13.27
CA GLY A 224 -38.64 -1.08 -14.49
C GLY A 224 -37.23 -1.15 -15.11
N SER A 225 -36.45 -2.19 -14.83
CA SER A 225 -35.04 -2.32 -15.22
C SER A 225 -34.84 -3.50 -16.16
N THR A 226 -33.83 -3.43 -17.02
CA THR A 226 -33.44 -4.50 -17.94
C THR A 226 -32.06 -5.03 -17.55
N VAL A 227 -31.94 -6.35 -17.35
CA VAL A 227 -30.68 -7.02 -17.00
C VAL A 227 -30.32 -7.98 -18.13
N SER A 228 -29.16 -7.76 -18.76
CA SER A 228 -28.65 -8.63 -19.84
C SER A 228 -27.90 -9.85 -19.30
N GLY A 229 -27.23 -9.72 -18.15
CA GLY A 229 -26.61 -10.82 -17.42
C GLY A 229 -27.60 -11.58 -16.53
N VAL A 230 -27.10 -12.11 -15.41
CA VAL A 230 -27.90 -12.90 -14.46
C VAL A 230 -28.49 -12.01 -13.38
N SER A 231 -29.75 -12.26 -13.02
CA SER A 231 -30.44 -11.61 -11.91
C SER A 231 -30.36 -12.45 -10.63
N TYR A 232 -29.71 -11.91 -9.60
CA TYR A 232 -29.56 -12.50 -8.26
C TYR A 232 -30.44 -11.76 -7.24
N GLY A 233 -31.74 -12.05 -7.26
CA GLY A 233 -32.69 -11.52 -6.27
C GLY A 233 -32.47 -12.11 -4.87
N GLY A 234 -32.70 -11.31 -3.83
CA GLY A 234 -32.45 -11.67 -2.44
C GLY A 234 -30.97 -11.70 -2.04
N SER A 235 -30.10 -11.06 -2.83
CA SER A 235 -28.68 -10.94 -2.51
C SER A 235 -28.46 -10.10 -1.25
N PRO A 236 -27.44 -10.41 -0.41
CA PRO A 236 -27.10 -9.57 0.72
C PRO A 236 -26.56 -8.21 0.27
N ASP A 237 -26.87 -7.16 1.03
CA ASP A 237 -26.38 -5.81 0.77
C ASP A 237 -24.85 -5.73 0.93
N GLN A 238 -24.20 -4.96 0.05
CA GLN A 238 -22.78 -4.67 0.19
C GLN A 238 -22.53 -3.79 1.42
N ALA A 239 -21.44 -4.04 2.15
CA ALA A 239 -21.09 -3.24 3.31
C ALA A 239 -20.68 -1.81 2.90
N THR A 240 -21.07 -0.81 3.70
CA THR A 240 -20.63 0.58 3.52
C THR A 240 -19.14 0.72 3.84
N SER A 241 -18.47 1.67 3.18
CA SER A 241 -17.05 2.00 3.42
C SER A 241 -16.90 3.36 4.08
N THR A 242 -15.83 3.58 4.83
CA THR A 242 -15.47 4.93 5.29
C THR A 242 -14.82 5.73 4.16
N MET A 243 -14.75 7.05 4.36
CA MET A 243 -13.96 7.92 3.48
C MET A 243 -12.48 7.50 3.52
N PRO A 244 -11.78 7.59 2.37
CA PRO A 244 -10.47 6.99 2.22
C PRO A 244 -9.31 7.80 2.83
N ILE A 245 -9.43 9.13 2.95
CA ILE A 245 -8.43 9.95 3.63
C ILE A 245 -8.98 10.32 5.02
N PRO A 246 -8.35 9.90 6.12
CA PRO A 246 -8.80 10.28 7.46
C PRO A 246 -8.50 11.75 7.74
N ASP A 247 -9.30 12.38 8.61
CA ASP A 247 -9.13 13.78 8.99
C ASP A 247 -7.76 14.09 9.60
N SER A 248 -7.16 13.14 10.32
CA SER A 248 -5.82 13.28 10.88
C SER A 248 -4.75 13.49 9.80
N GLU A 249 -4.94 12.92 8.61
CA GLU A 249 -4.00 13.10 7.51
C GLU A 249 -4.13 14.48 6.87
N LEU A 250 -5.36 15.00 6.78
CA LEU A 250 -5.59 16.38 6.34
C LEU A 250 -4.92 17.39 7.28
N GLU A 251 -5.02 17.14 8.60
CA GLU A 251 -4.38 17.96 9.64
C GLU A 251 -2.84 17.86 9.59
N ASN A 252 -2.29 16.69 9.24
CA ASN A 252 -0.85 16.52 9.01
C ASN A 252 -0.37 17.39 7.85
N TRP A 253 -1.05 17.36 6.70
CA TRP A 253 -0.70 18.19 5.54
C TRP A 253 -0.88 19.69 5.80
N GLU A 254 -1.91 20.09 6.55
CA GLU A 254 -2.09 21.48 7.01
C GLU A 254 -0.90 21.92 7.89
N SER A 255 -0.41 21.04 8.77
CA SER A 255 0.75 21.29 9.62
C SER A 255 2.05 21.37 8.82
N GLU A 256 2.25 20.50 7.82
CA GLU A 256 3.40 20.55 6.90
C GLU A 256 3.41 21.85 6.09
N ALA A 257 2.25 22.28 5.59
CA ALA A 257 2.09 23.53 4.86
C ALA A 257 2.44 24.74 5.73
N GLU A 258 1.96 24.78 6.98
CA GLU A 258 2.30 25.84 7.92
C GLU A 258 3.79 25.86 8.29
N ALA A 259 4.41 24.69 8.48
CA ALA A 259 5.83 24.57 8.75
C ALA A 259 6.71 25.06 7.57
N GLY A 260 6.21 24.94 6.33
CA GLY A 260 6.86 25.47 5.13
C GLY A 260 6.85 27.00 5.02
N GLY A 261 5.99 27.67 5.80
CA GLY A 261 5.89 29.13 5.88
C GLY A 261 4.47 29.64 5.74
N VAL A 262 4.29 30.95 5.96
CA VAL A 262 2.99 31.63 5.85
C VAL A 262 3.07 32.73 4.79
N ALA A 263 2.20 32.67 3.79
CA ALA A 263 2.13 33.65 2.72
C ALA A 263 1.58 35.00 3.21
N THR A 264 2.05 36.09 2.60
CA THR A 264 1.49 37.42 2.82
C THR A 264 0.38 37.70 1.83
N CYS A 265 -0.81 38.02 2.33
CA CYS A 265 -1.97 38.33 1.51
C CYS A 265 -2.12 39.83 1.26
N SER A 266 -2.48 40.22 0.03
CA SER A 266 -2.79 41.61 -0.33
C SER A 266 -4.27 41.74 -0.67
N GLY A 267 -4.99 42.63 0.03
CA GLY A 267 -6.43 42.81 -0.17
C GLY A 267 -7.25 41.54 0.12
N GLY A 268 -6.80 40.71 1.06
CA GLY A 268 -7.46 39.45 1.43
C GLY A 268 -7.31 38.32 0.42
N ARG A 269 -6.34 38.42 -0.51
CA ARG A 269 -6.09 37.40 -1.54
C ARG A 269 -4.60 37.16 -1.77
N TYR A 270 -4.28 35.97 -2.25
CA TYR A 270 -2.97 35.59 -2.78
C TYR A 270 -3.13 35.28 -4.28
N ARG A 271 -2.28 35.89 -5.10
CA ARG A 271 -2.30 35.75 -6.56
C ARG A 271 -0.89 35.42 -7.04
N PRO A 272 -0.57 34.14 -7.32
CA PRO A 272 0.75 33.79 -7.77
C PRO A 272 1.01 34.34 -9.18
N SER A 273 2.29 34.62 -9.44
CA SER A 273 2.79 35.08 -10.74
C SER A 273 3.10 33.91 -11.67
N ASN A 274 3.25 34.21 -12.97
CA ASN A 274 3.71 33.22 -13.94
C ASN A 274 5.11 32.70 -13.58
N GLY A 275 5.25 31.38 -13.56
CA GLY A 275 6.50 30.69 -13.20
C GLY A 275 6.76 30.61 -11.70
N GLU A 276 5.86 31.13 -10.86
CA GLU A 276 6.01 31.06 -9.40
C GLU A 276 5.95 29.61 -8.90
N THR A 277 6.69 29.33 -7.83
CA THR A 277 6.64 28.07 -7.10
C THR A 277 6.05 28.31 -5.73
N ILE A 278 5.00 27.57 -5.38
CA ILE A 278 4.36 27.61 -4.07
C ILE A 278 4.43 26.22 -3.40
N GLY A 279 4.31 26.18 -2.08
CA GLY A 279 4.31 24.92 -1.32
C GLY A 279 5.73 24.45 -0.94
N PRO A 280 5.92 23.83 0.25
CA PRO A 280 4.94 23.77 1.35
C PRO A 280 4.65 25.17 1.90
N ILE A 281 3.37 25.56 2.02
CA ILE A 281 3.00 26.92 2.46
C ILE A 281 1.55 27.02 2.95
N LYS A 282 1.32 27.77 4.03
CA LYS A 282 0.00 28.23 4.49
C LYS A 282 -0.35 29.59 3.90
N ILE A 283 -1.51 29.72 3.29
CA ILE A 283 -2.05 30.95 2.72
C ILE A 283 -3.25 31.38 3.57
N PRO A 284 -3.16 32.41 4.41
CA PRO A 284 -4.20 32.77 5.38
C PRO A 284 -5.39 33.54 4.76
N CYS A 285 -5.66 33.36 3.47
CA CYS A 285 -6.68 34.07 2.71
C CYS A 285 -7.06 33.30 1.43
N ASN A 286 -7.91 33.89 0.56
CA ASN A 286 -8.28 33.24 -0.70
C ASN A 286 -7.09 33.16 -1.68
N LEU A 287 -6.94 32.01 -2.35
CA LEU A 287 -5.97 31.78 -3.42
C LEU A 287 -6.68 31.92 -4.78
N GLU A 288 -6.23 32.86 -5.61
CA GLU A 288 -6.77 33.08 -6.95
C GLU A 288 -5.67 32.91 -7.99
N ILE A 289 -5.80 31.88 -8.81
CA ILE A 289 -4.88 31.52 -9.88
C ILE A 289 -5.59 31.83 -11.20
N ASN A 290 -5.25 32.97 -11.78
CA ASN A 290 -5.93 33.51 -12.95
C ASN A 290 -4.96 33.66 -14.12
N GLY A 291 -5.11 32.82 -15.16
CA GLY A 291 -4.26 32.85 -16.35
C GLY A 291 -2.79 32.53 -16.08
N VAL A 292 -2.50 31.76 -15.03
CA VAL A 292 -1.13 31.46 -14.60
C VAL A 292 -0.60 30.23 -15.34
N ASN A 293 0.51 30.38 -16.07
CA ASN A 293 1.02 29.30 -16.92
C ASN A 293 2.56 29.36 -17.10
N PRO A 294 3.34 28.47 -16.45
CA PRO A 294 2.94 27.51 -15.41
C PRO A 294 2.95 28.09 -13.98
N LEU A 295 2.18 27.47 -13.08
CA LEU A 295 2.35 27.52 -11.62
C LEU A 295 3.01 26.21 -11.17
N TYR A 296 4.05 26.28 -10.34
CA TYR A 296 4.71 25.09 -9.77
C TYR A 296 4.28 24.86 -8.31
N ILE A 297 4.03 23.60 -7.96
CA ILE A 297 3.68 23.16 -6.60
C ILE A 297 4.81 22.28 -6.06
N ALA A 298 5.54 22.75 -5.06
CA ALA A 298 6.70 22.09 -4.46
C ALA A 298 6.43 21.49 -3.07
N GLY A 299 5.18 21.45 -2.62
CA GLY A 299 4.77 20.79 -1.38
C GLY A 299 3.32 21.10 -1.02
N ALA A 300 2.86 20.62 0.14
CA ALA A 300 1.48 20.81 0.61
C ALA A 300 1.10 22.31 0.68
N VAL A 301 -0.03 22.67 0.07
CA VAL A 301 -0.55 24.05 0.11
C VAL A 301 -1.82 24.06 0.93
N TRP A 302 -1.83 24.78 2.05
CA TRP A 302 -3.04 24.98 2.85
C TRP A 302 -3.55 26.40 2.66
N VAL A 303 -4.80 26.55 2.24
CA VAL A 303 -5.48 27.83 2.01
C VAL A 303 -6.59 27.98 3.04
N VAL A 304 -6.46 28.97 3.93
CA VAL A 304 -7.48 29.37 4.91
C VAL A 304 -8.52 30.27 4.22
N GLY A 305 -9.20 29.70 3.23
CA GLY A 305 -10.08 30.41 2.33
C GLY A 305 -10.56 29.53 1.19
N ASN A 306 -10.92 30.17 0.07
CA ASN A 306 -11.27 29.47 -1.16
C ASN A 306 -10.07 29.41 -2.11
N ILE A 307 -10.04 28.37 -2.95
CA ILE A 307 -9.09 28.21 -4.06
C ILE A 307 -9.85 28.36 -5.37
N GLU A 308 -9.39 29.25 -6.24
CA GLU A 308 -10.02 29.50 -7.54
C GLU A 308 -9.00 29.45 -8.67
N PHE A 309 -9.24 28.59 -9.66
CA PHE A 309 -8.51 28.52 -10.92
C PHE A 309 -9.43 29.02 -12.04
N SER A 310 -8.97 30.01 -12.80
CA SER A 310 -9.74 30.62 -13.88
C SER A 310 -8.82 31.09 -14.98
N ASN A 311 -9.32 31.13 -16.23
CA ASN A 311 -8.59 31.51 -17.44
C ASN A 311 -7.35 30.62 -17.67
N THR A 312 -7.18 30.08 -18.88
CA THR A 312 -6.16 29.08 -19.25
C THR A 312 -4.94 29.02 -18.31
N THR A 313 -4.97 28.07 -17.38
CA THR A 313 -4.01 27.93 -16.28
C THR A 313 -3.35 26.56 -16.35
N ASN A 314 -2.04 26.50 -16.15
CA ASN A 314 -1.29 25.24 -16.11
C ASN A 314 -0.63 25.07 -14.74
N VAL A 315 -1.05 24.07 -13.99
CA VAL A 315 -0.50 23.73 -12.67
C VAL A 315 0.40 22.51 -12.82
N ARG A 316 1.62 22.58 -12.31
CA ARG A 316 2.63 21.52 -12.40
C ARG A 316 3.15 21.19 -11.02
N ILE A 317 3.29 19.91 -10.71
CA ILE A 317 4.10 19.50 -9.56
C ILE A 317 5.58 19.76 -9.90
N ASP A 318 6.33 20.29 -8.94
CA ASP A 318 7.76 20.54 -9.12
C ASP A 318 8.51 19.23 -9.41
N SER A 319 9.46 19.29 -10.34
CA SER A 319 10.21 18.10 -10.78
C SER A 319 11.00 17.39 -9.66
N GLY A 320 11.34 18.10 -8.58
CA GLY A 320 11.96 17.54 -7.38
C GLY A 320 11.05 16.58 -6.60
N LEU A 321 9.75 16.55 -6.90
CA LEU A 321 8.74 15.68 -6.30
C LEU A 321 8.29 14.56 -7.24
N SER A 322 9.17 14.11 -8.15
CA SER A 322 8.86 13.03 -9.09
C SER A 322 8.26 11.78 -8.40
N GLY A 323 7.14 11.28 -8.92
CA GLY A 323 6.39 10.14 -8.40
C GLY A 323 5.58 10.43 -7.13
N ARG A 324 5.45 11.70 -6.73
CA ARG A 324 4.71 12.11 -5.53
C ARG A 324 3.51 12.97 -5.92
N SER A 325 2.36 12.69 -5.32
CA SER A 325 1.18 13.55 -5.39
C SER A 325 1.31 14.69 -4.38
N VAL A 326 0.69 15.83 -4.66
CA VAL A 326 0.79 17.01 -3.79
C VAL A 326 -0.60 17.55 -3.44
N PRO A 327 -0.93 17.69 -2.14
CA PRO A 327 -2.22 18.20 -1.72
C PRO A 327 -2.30 19.73 -1.78
N MET A 328 -3.41 20.24 -2.31
CA MET A 328 -3.85 21.63 -2.17
C MET A 328 -5.18 21.63 -1.42
N ILE A 329 -5.15 22.13 -0.18
CA ILE A 329 -6.25 22.03 0.79
C ILE A 329 -6.90 23.39 0.95
N ALA A 330 -8.18 23.50 0.61
CA ALA A 330 -9.03 24.59 1.04
C ALA A 330 -9.69 24.20 2.38
N ASP A 331 -9.20 24.79 3.47
CA ASP A 331 -9.80 24.62 4.79
C ASP A 331 -9.71 25.90 5.60
N ASN A 332 -10.87 26.48 5.90
CA ASN A 332 -11.03 27.54 6.87
C ASN A 332 -11.74 26.99 8.10
N PRO A 333 -11.01 26.59 9.16
CA PRO A 333 -11.61 26.04 10.37
C PRO A 333 -12.65 26.96 11.03
N ALA A 334 -12.55 28.28 10.82
CA ALA A 334 -13.53 29.23 11.34
C ALA A 334 -14.83 29.29 10.50
N ASN A 335 -14.84 28.79 9.27
CA ASN A 335 -15.99 28.85 8.37
C ASN A 335 -15.95 27.76 7.26
N ARG A 336 -16.25 26.52 7.63
CA ARG A 336 -16.38 25.40 6.67
C ARG A 336 -17.73 25.35 5.96
N SER A 337 -18.75 26.08 6.41
CA SER A 337 -20.09 26.02 5.81
C SER A 337 -20.24 26.86 4.55
N SER A 338 -19.50 27.98 4.44
CA SER A 338 -19.58 28.90 3.29
C SER A 338 -18.22 29.20 2.63
N SER A 339 -17.10 28.91 3.29
CA SER A 339 -15.73 28.98 2.71
C SER A 339 -15.16 27.58 2.48
N SER A 340 -13.83 27.43 2.39
CA SER A 340 -13.14 26.16 2.11
C SER A 340 -13.50 25.57 0.73
N ARG A 341 -13.89 26.41 -0.23
CA ARG A 341 -14.36 25.96 -1.55
C ARG A 341 -13.23 25.91 -2.56
N VAL A 342 -13.26 24.93 -3.46
CA VAL A 342 -12.37 24.84 -4.63
C VAL A 342 -13.18 25.02 -5.91
N THR A 343 -12.79 25.98 -6.74
CA THR A 343 -13.41 26.21 -8.06
C THR A 343 -12.34 26.09 -9.12
N VAL A 344 -12.55 25.20 -10.09
CA VAL A 344 -11.69 25.01 -11.26
C VAL A 344 -12.51 25.29 -12.51
N ALA A 345 -12.12 26.31 -13.27
CA ALA A 345 -12.84 26.74 -14.46
C ALA A 345 -11.90 27.07 -15.62
N ASN A 346 -12.46 27.04 -16.84
CA ASN A 346 -11.90 27.64 -18.07
C ASN A 346 -10.50 27.13 -18.45
N SER A 347 -10.43 25.93 -19.03
CA SER A 347 -9.21 25.40 -19.68
C SER A 347 -8.02 25.28 -18.74
N THR A 348 -8.24 24.80 -17.50
CA THR A 348 -7.17 24.52 -16.54
C THR A 348 -6.61 23.12 -16.76
N SER A 349 -5.28 22.99 -16.84
CA SER A 349 -4.60 21.70 -16.98
C SER A 349 -3.67 21.43 -15.79
N PHE A 350 -3.70 20.20 -15.28
CA PHE A 350 -2.85 19.74 -14.18
C PHE A 350 -1.83 18.72 -14.68
N TYR A 351 -0.58 18.83 -14.23
CA TYR A 351 0.48 17.92 -14.60
C TYR A 351 1.20 17.39 -13.37
N GLY A 352 1.29 16.07 -13.28
CA GLY A 352 2.16 15.39 -12.33
C GLY A 352 3.65 15.61 -12.64
N ALA A 353 4.49 15.22 -11.69
CA ALA A 353 5.91 15.04 -11.89
C ALA A 353 6.20 13.53 -12.02
N GLY A 354 6.42 13.03 -13.23
CA GLY A 354 6.70 11.61 -13.47
C GLY A 354 5.45 10.71 -13.46
N ALA A 355 5.67 9.39 -13.55
CA ALA A 355 4.58 8.43 -13.46
C ALA A 355 3.98 8.47 -12.06
N ASN A 356 2.66 8.29 -11.95
CA ASN A 356 2.00 8.25 -10.65
C ASN A 356 2.31 9.53 -9.85
N SER A 357 1.85 10.68 -10.33
CA SER A 357 1.96 11.95 -9.59
C SER A 357 0.77 12.81 -9.94
N PHE A 358 0.04 13.27 -8.93
CA PHE A 358 -1.23 13.97 -9.13
C PHE A 358 -1.33 15.18 -8.23
N VAL A 359 -1.97 16.24 -8.74
CA VAL A 359 -2.42 17.34 -7.89
C VAL A 359 -3.71 16.90 -7.22
N VAL A 360 -3.74 16.91 -5.89
CA VAL A 360 -4.91 16.50 -5.10
C VAL A 360 -5.59 17.75 -4.57
N LEU A 361 -6.75 18.08 -5.15
CA LEU A 361 -7.56 19.22 -4.71
C LEU A 361 -8.52 18.78 -3.61
N ILE A 362 -8.34 19.36 -2.43
CA ILE A 362 -9.08 18.97 -1.23
C ILE A 362 -9.93 20.15 -0.74
N SER A 363 -11.19 19.88 -0.42
CA SER A 363 -12.09 20.84 0.21
C SER A 363 -12.66 20.27 1.50
N ARG A 364 -12.50 21.01 2.61
CA ARG A 364 -13.15 20.68 3.89
C ARG A 364 -14.49 21.40 4.09
N ASN A 365 -15.09 21.94 3.01
CA ASN A 365 -16.42 22.52 3.11
C ASN A 365 -17.44 21.44 3.52
N ASN A 366 -18.23 21.73 4.55
CA ASN A 366 -19.16 20.77 5.17
C ASN A 366 -20.63 21.17 5.01
N SER A 367 -20.92 22.11 4.10
CA SER A 367 -22.28 22.63 3.90
C SER A 367 -23.26 21.49 3.61
N VAL A 368 -22.94 20.61 2.66
CA VAL A 368 -23.88 19.58 2.19
C VAL A 368 -24.10 18.46 3.21
N SER A 369 -23.05 17.99 3.89
CA SER A 369 -23.20 17.00 4.97
C SER A 369 -23.99 17.52 6.18
N THR A 370 -24.09 18.84 6.34
CA THR A 370 -24.86 19.50 7.41
C THR A 370 -26.23 20.03 6.94
N GLY A 371 -26.67 19.66 5.73
CA GLY A 371 -27.99 20.02 5.19
C GLY A 371 -28.06 21.34 4.43
N GLY A 372 -26.92 22.01 4.23
CA GLY A 372 -26.77 23.16 3.34
C GLY A 372 -26.64 22.78 1.86
N SER A 373 -26.41 23.78 1.02
CA SER A 373 -26.37 23.64 -0.45
C SER A 373 -25.10 24.19 -1.11
N THR A 374 -24.10 24.58 -0.31
CA THR A 374 -22.86 25.13 -0.85
C THR A 374 -21.97 24.00 -1.35
N LYS A 375 -21.66 24.03 -2.65
CA LYS A 375 -20.77 23.06 -3.28
C LYS A 375 -19.34 23.28 -2.80
N ALA A 376 -18.69 22.19 -2.42
CA ALA A 376 -17.33 22.16 -1.91
C ALA A 376 -16.31 22.27 -3.03
N ILE A 377 -16.48 21.47 -4.09
CA ILE A 377 -15.64 21.52 -5.28
C ILE A 377 -16.53 21.71 -6.50
N THR A 378 -16.18 22.66 -7.36
CA THR A 378 -16.82 22.85 -8.67
C THR A 378 -15.76 22.77 -9.75
N VAL A 379 -15.89 21.81 -10.66
CA VAL A 379 -15.00 21.63 -11.81
C VAL A 379 -15.81 21.82 -13.08
N SER A 380 -15.41 22.77 -13.91
CA SER A 380 -16.19 23.14 -15.10
C SER A 380 -15.33 23.63 -16.28
N ASN A 381 -15.86 23.47 -17.50
CA ASN A 381 -15.33 24.06 -18.73
C ASN A 381 -13.89 23.61 -19.07
N SER A 382 -13.75 22.40 -19.62
CA SER A 382 -12.50 21.93 -20.25
C SER A 382 -11.32 21.75 -19.28
N VAL A 383 -11.56 21.15 -18.12
CA VAL A 383 -10.48 20.79 -17.17
C VAL A 383 -9.90 19.43 -17.53
N THR A 384 -8.57 19.32 -17.58
CA THR A 384 -7.87 18.08 -17.97
C THR A 384 -6.61 17.83 -17.14
N GLY A 385 -6.07 16.62 -17.22
CA GLY A 385 -4.74 16.28 -16.70
C GLY A 385 -4.75 15.40 -15.44
N ASP A 386 -3.64 15.43 -14.71
CA ASP A 386 -3.35 14.56 -13.57
C ASP A 386 -3.88 15.17 -12.27
N VAL A 387 -5.21 15.22 -12.13
CA VAL A 387 -5.89 15.81 -10.98
C VAL A 387 -6.87 14.84 -10.33
N LEU A 388 -6.84 14.81 -9.00
CA LEU A 388 -7.78 14.12 -8.12
C LEU A 388 -8.55 15.16 -7.31
N VAL A 389 -9.84 14.93 -7.09
CA VAL A 389 -10.67 15.83 -6.27
C VAL A 389 -11.26 15.10 -5.07
N TYR A 390 -11.15 15.71 -3.90
CA TYR A 390 -11.56 15.11 -2.63
C TYR A 390 -12.35 16.09 -1.75
N ALA A 391 -13.60 15.76 -1.42
CA ALA A 391 -14.48 16.58 -0.58
C ALA A 391 -15.28 15.72 0.42
N PRO A 392 -14.67 15.29 1.54
CA PRO A 392 -15.27 14.30 2.45
C PRO A 392 -16.63 14.69 3.03
N TYR A 393 -16.90 16.00 3.12
CA TYR A 393 -18.08 16.56 3.78
C TYR A 393 -19.00 17.37 2.84
N GLY A 394 -18.65 17.44 1.56
CA GLY A 394 -19.27 18.38 0.63
C GLY A 394 -19.65 17.77 -0.71
N GLU A 395 -20.36 18.56 -1.52
CA GLU A 395 -20.70 18.18 -2.88
C GLU A 395 -19.59 18.57 -3.86
N ILE A 396 -19.20 17.62 -4.70
CA ILE A 396 -18.36 17.84 -5.89
C ILE A 396 -19.29 17.94 -7.10
N SER A 397 -19.23 19.06 -7.81
CA SER A 397 -20.03 19.31 -9.01
C SER A 397 -19.12 19.35 -10.23
N ILE A 398 -19.35 18.47 -11.19
CA ILE A 398 -18.54 18.32 -12.41
C ILE A 398 -19.42 18.62 -13.63
N SER A 399 -18.97 19.51 -14.53
CA SER A 399 -19.76 19.90 -15.70
C SER A 399 -18.94 20.33 -16.91
N ASN A 400 -19.49 20.17 -18.12
CA ASN A 400 -18.93 20.69 -19.39
C ASN A 400 -17.50 20.24 -19.71
N SER A 401 -17.36 19.08 -20.36
CA SER A 401 -16.08 18.58 -20.94
C SER A 401 -14.92 18.52 -19.96
N VAL A 402 -15.15 17.97 -18.77
CA VAL A 402 -14.11 17.77 -17.75
C VAL A 402 -13.61 16.34 -17.82
N HIS A 403 -12.30 16.15 -17.69
CA HIS A 403 -11.61 14.86 -17.54
C HIS A 403 -10.83 14.84 -16.22
N LEU A 404 -11.29 14.05 -15.26
CA LEU A 404 -10.63 13.83 -13.96
C LEU A 404 -10.18 12.37 -13.85
N LYS A 405 -9.10 12.14 -13.09
CA LYS A 405 -8.60 10.79 -12.80
C LYS A 405 -9.42 10.07 -11.73
N GLU A 406 -9.91 10.82 -10.75
CA GLU A 406 -10.78 10.31 -9.67
C GLU A 406 -11.55 11.45 -9.01
N ALA A 407 -12.74 11.15 -8.50
CA ALA A 407 -13.51 12.03 -7.64
C ALA A 407 -14.08 11.29 -6.43
N THR A 408 -13.77 11.78 -5.24
CA THR A 408 -14.27 11.21 -3.98
C THR A 408 -14.88 12.28 -3.09
N GLY A 409 -16.14 12.13 -2.66
CA GLY A 409 -16.77 13.15 -1.80
C GLY A 409 -18.07 12.72 -1.14
N TYR A 410 -18.64 13.57 -0.27
CA TYR A 410 -19.90 13.24 0.42
C TYR A 410 -21.04 13.02 -0.57
N LYS A 411 -21.09 13.88 -1.60
CA LYS A 411 -22.00 13.80 -2.74
C LYS A 411 -21.25 14.17 -4.02
N ILE A 412 -21.53 13.50 -5.13
CA ILE A 412 -20.98 13.89 -6.43
C ILE A 412 -22.11 14.08 -7.43
N SER A 413 -22.11 15.22 -8.12
CA SER A 413 -23.08 15.55 -9.16
C SER A 413 -22.34 15.82 -10.48
N VAL A 414 -22.65 15.04 -11.53
CA VAL A 414 -22.05 15.14 -12.85
C VAL A 414 -23.12 15.53 -13.87
N HIS A 415 -22.86 16.58 -14.64
CA HIS A 415 -23.84 17.17 -15.56
C HIS A 415 -23.20 17.52 -16.93
N ASN A 416 -24.03 17.66 -17.97
CA ASN A 416 -23.69 18.26 -19.26
C ASN A 416 -22.45 17.65 -19.94
N SER A 417 -22.55 16.38 -20.35
CA SER A 417 -21.49 15.67 -21.12
C SER A 417 -20.12 15.65 -20.43
N ALA A 418 -20.04 15.85 -19.11
CA ALA A 418 -18.81 15.65 -18.37
C ALA A 418 -18.45 14.15 -18.30
N GLN A 419 -17.15 13.85 -18.32
CA GLN A 419 -16.62 12.49 -18.34
C GLN A 419 -15.60 12.28 -17.22
N VAL A 420 -15.91 11.43 -16.24
CA VAL A 420 -14.90 10.99 -15.26
C VAL A 420 -14.21 9.75 -15.81
N ILE A 421 -12.90 9.79 -16.02
CA ILE A 421 -12.13 8.65 -16.56
C ILE A 421 -11.20 8.13 -15.47
N TYR A 422 -11.58 7.00 -14.90
CA TYR A 422 -10.71 6.21 -14.05
C TYR A 422 -9.66 5.50 -14.88
N GLU A 423 -8.41 5.60 -14.47
CA GLU A 423 -7.33 4.75 -14.95
C GLU A 423 -6.95 3.77 -13.84
N THR A 424 -7.24 2.49 -14.06
CA THR A 424 -6.87 1.37 -13.16
C THR A 424 -5.35 1.36 -13.00
N GLY A 425 -4.84 1.81 -11.84
CA GLY A 425 -3.41 1.97 -11.61
C GLY A 425 -3.03 2.95 -10.49
N ILE A 426 -4.00 3.71 -9.95
CA ILE A 426 -3.81 4.71 -8.87
C ILE A 426 -3.80 4.04 -7.48
N ALA A 427 -3.69 2.71 -7.41
CA ALA A 427 -3.38 2.03 -6.16
C ALA A 427 -1.94 2.38 -5.75
N ASN A 428 -1.81 3.13 -4.65
CA ASN A 428 -0.57 3.47 -3.94
C ASN A 428 0.08 4.83 -4.28
N LEU A 429 -0.67 5.93 -4.18
CA LEU A 429 -0.24 7.24 -4.70
C LEU A 429 -0.37 8.46 -3.79
N LEU A 430 -0.89 8.28 -2.58
CA LEU A 430 -1.06 9.38 -1.63
C LEU A 430 0.04 9.47 -0.57
N PHE A 431 0.98 8.53 -0.51
CA PHE A 431 1.87 8.43 0.65
C PHE A 431 3.30 8.11 0.27
N SER A 432 4.02 9.18 -0.08
CA SER A 432 5.49 9.22 0.06
C SER A 432 5.92 10.28 1.10
N ALA A 433 4.98 10.98 1.73
CA ALA A 433 5.13 11.80 2.94
C ALA A 433 3.86 11.56 3.77
N GLY A 434 4.00 11.41 5.08
CA GLY A 434 2.90 11.03 5.95
C GLY A 434 2.82 9.50 6.13
N PRO A 435 2.76 9.00 7.38
CA PRO A 435 2.76 7.57 7.61
C PRO A 435 1.41 7.03 7.19
N GLY A 436 1.40 6.43 5.99
CA GLY A 436 0.51 5.34 5.69
C GLY A 436 0.27 4.79 4.29
N GLY A 437 0.27 3.46 4.07
CA GLY A 437 -0.30 2.73 2.95
C GLY A 437 -0.90 1.31 3.16
N GLY A 438 -0.03 0.34 3.36
CA GLY A 438 -0.29 -1.04 3.79
C GLY A 438 0.94 -1.53 4.56
N TYR A 439 0.87 -2.67 5.24
CA TYR A 439 2.06 -3.19 5.92
C TYR A 439 3.16 -3.50 4.91
N THR A 440 4.23 -2.70 4.92
CA THR A 440 5.46 -3.02 4.19
C THR A 440 6.39 -3.75 5.15
N PHE A 441 6.93 -4.89 4.71
CA PHE A 441 8.06 -5.50 5.39
C PHE A 441 9.25 -4.56 5.22
N ASN A 442 9.61 -3.82 6.26
CA ASN A 442 10.77 -2.94 6.23
C ASN A 442 12.06 -3.77 6.16
N SER A 443 12.12 -4.81 6.97
CA SER A 443 13.17 -5.81 6.89
C SER A 443 12.71 -7.09 7.57
N TRP A 444 13.24 -8.20 7.07
CA TRP A 444 13.26 -9.48 7.74
C TRP A 444 14.72 -9.90 7.83
N LYS A 445 15.17 -10.29 9.03
CA LYS A 445 16.51 -10.84 9.21
C LYS A 445 16.57 -11.83 10.36
N GLU A 446 17.39 -12.86 10.15
CA GLU A 446 17.96 -13.67 11.22
C GLU A 446 19.05 -12.82 11.92
N ILE A 447 19.03 -12.74 13.26
CA ILE A 447 19.96 -11.94 14.06
C ILE A 447 20.77 -12.75 15.05
#